data_AF-A0A453DFL1-F1
#
_entry.id   AF-A0A453DFL1-F1
#
_cell.length_a   1.000
_cell.length_b   1.000
_cell.length_c   1.000
_cell.angle_alpha   90.00
_cell.angle_beta   90.00
_cell.angle_gamma   90.00
#
_symmetry.space_group_name_H-M   'P 1'
#
loop_
_entity.id
_entity.type
_entity.pdbx_description
1 polymer ?
#
loop_
_entity_poly.entity_id
_entity_poly.type
_entity_poly.pdbx_seq_one_letter_code
_entity_poly.pdbx_strand_id
1 'polypeptide(L)'
;MGSLLYRSLKCMKLLIKGGADVNRGSSLPMTPLVFTTGWGGYTNFVKFLSKAGADPNIPDAYGNLPIELAAKRDCMEEVEMLFPLTSPIPTIPNWSIDGIISHAKFESAKPLDRRQLEQTKATLKAHADHLFSLKDYKVASKAYGV
;
A
#
# COMPACT_ATOMS: atom_id res chain seq x y z
N MET A 1 5.73 -11.38 1.31
CA MET A 1 5.20 -10.89 2.60
C MET A 1 5.94 -11.43 3.83
N GLY A 2 6.20 -12.74 3.98
CA GLY A 2 6.89 -13.27 5.17
C GLY A 2 8.24 -12.57 5.49
N SER A 3 9.05 -12.25 4.48
CA SER A 3 10.29 -11.48 4.65
C SER A 3 10.09 -10.07 5.23
N LEU A 4 8.95 -9.44 4.99
CA LEU A 4 8.58 -8.14 5.56
C LEU A 4 8.19 -8.27 7.03
N LEU A 5 7.40 -9.30 7.38
CA LEU A 5 7.01 -9.57 8.77
C LEU A 5 8.24 -9.79 9.68
N TYR A 6 9.25 -10.49 9.17
CA TYR A 6 10.51 -10.72 9.88
C TYR A 6 11.58 -9.65 9.61
N ARG A 7 11.22 -8.53 8.95
CA ARG A 7 12.13 -7.42 8.58
C ARG A 7 13.46 -7.89 7.97
N SER A 8 13.43 -8.94 7.16
CA SER A 8 14.62 -9.50 6.52
C SER A 8 14.77 -9.02 5.08
N LEU A 9 15.57 -7.96 4.89
CA LEU A 9 15.87 -7.41 3.57
C LEU A 9 16.64 -8.42 2.71
N LYS A 10 17.52 -9.22 3.33
CA LYS A 10 18.28 -10.28 2.65
C LYS A 10 17.36 -11.32 2.03
N CYS A 11 16.38 -11.82 2.78
CA CYS A 11 15.40 -12.77 2.26
C CYS A 11 14.57 -12.16 1.13
N MET A 12 14.15 -10.89 1.27
CA MET A 12 13.36 -10.24 0.24
C MET A 12 14.15 -10.06 -1.07
N LYS A 13 15.42 -9.68 -0.99
CA LYS A 13 16.33 -9.60 -2.14
C LYS A 13 16.46 -10.94 -2.87
N LEU A 14 16.63 -12.03 -2.12
CA LEU A 14 16.73 -13.38 -2.70
C LEU A 14 15.44 -13.82 -3.37
N LEU A 15 14.29 -13.54 -2.76
CA LEU A 15 12.97 -13.88 -3.33
C LEU A 15 12.75 -13.17 -4.67
N ILE A 16 12.99 -11.85 -4.73
CA ILE A 16 12.83 -11.07 -5.97
C ILE A 16 13.85 -11.53 -7.03
N LYS A 17 15.10 -11.81 -6.65
CA LYS A 17 16.10 -12.38 -7.56
C LYS A 17 15.69 -13.76 -8.09
N GLY A 18 14.94 -14.53 -7.30
CA GLY A 18 14.37 -15.82 -7.69
C GLY A 18 13.10 -15.71 -8.55
N GLY A 19 12.72 -14.52 -9.00
CA GLY A 19 11.54 -14.31 -9.85
C GLY A 19 10.24 -14.10 -9.09
N ALA A 20 10.28 -13.85 -7.77
CA ALA A 20 9.09 -13.43 -7.05
C ALA A 20 8.61 -12.07 -7.57
N ASP A 21 7.33 -11.99 -7.90
CA ASP A 21 6.67 -10.76 -8.32
C ASP A 21 6.70 -9.71 -7.19
N VAL A 22 7.32 -8.55 -7.48
CA VAL A 22 7.52 -7.44 -6.55
C VAL A 22 6.22 -6.76 -6.14
N ASN A 23 5.16 -6.88 -6.95
CA ASN A 23 3.84 -6.30 -6.69
C ASN A 23 2.89 -7.29 -6.03
N ARG A 24 3.21 -8.59 -6.05
CA ARG A 24 2.35 -9.64 -5.51
C ARG A 24 2.34 -9.66 -3.97
N GLY A 25 1.20 -9.25 -3.42
CA GLY A 25 0.85 -9.32 -2.01
C GLY A 25 0.41 -10.69 -1.49
N SER A 26 0.08 -10.79 -0.19
CA SER A 26 -0.46 -12.02 0.40
C SER A 26 -1.99 -12.18 0.29
N SER A 27 -2.72 -11.07 0.19
CA SER A 27 -4.18 -10.98 0.18
C SER A 27 -4.59 -9.50 0.13
N LEU A 28 -5.74 -9.17 -0.49
CA LEU A 28 -6.23 -7.78 -0.69
C LEU A 28 -5.25 -6.94 -1.56
N PRO A 29 -5.60 -5.72 -1.99
CA PRO A 29 -4.63 -4.81 -2.62
C PRO A 29 -3.60 -4.36 -1.57
N MET A 30 -2.71 -5.28 -1.21
CA MET A 30 -1.67 -5.12 -0.19
C MET A 30 -0.36 -5.57 -0.82
N THR A 31 0.26 -4.68 -1.59
CA THR A 31 1.56 -4.92 -2.19
C THR A 31 2.66 -4.84 -1.14
N PRO A 32 3.85 -5.43 -1.39
CA PRO A 32 5.02 -5.21 -0.56
C PRO A 32 5.31 -3.73 -0.29
N LEU A 33 5.09 -2.87 -1.29
CA LEU A 33 5.31 -1.43 -1.19
C LEU A 33 4.31 -0.76 -0.24
N VAL A 34 3.01 -1.04 -0.42
CA VAL A 34 1.93 -0.58 0.48
C VAL A 34 2.20 -0.99 1.93
N PHE A 35 2.62 -2.23 2.16
CA PHE A 35 2.97 -2.68 3.51
C PHE A 35 4.13 -1.84 4.05
N THR A 36 5.23 -1.71 3.31
CA THR A 36 6.40 -0.97 3.81
C THR A 36 6.16 0.50 4.06
N THR A 37 5.30 1.18 3.29
CA THR A 37 4.97 2.59 3.52
C THR A 37 3.95 2.76 4.65
N GLY A 38 3.00 1.83 4.78
CA GLY A 38 2.01 1.83 5.86
C GLY A 38 2.61 1.56 7.24
N TRP A 39 3.73 0.83 7.31
CA TRP A 39 4.42 0.50 8.55
C TRP A 39 5.73 1.27 8.70
N GLY A 40 6.02 1.79 9.90
CA GLY A 40 7.28 2.50 10.13
C GLY A 40 8.54 1.65 10.18
N GLY A 41 9.66 2.28 9.79
CA GLY A 41 11.01 1.69 9.85
C GLY A 41 11.33 0.73 8.70
N TYR A 42 10.68 0.90 7.55
CA TYR A 42 10.90 0.09 6.35
C TYR A 42 11.49 0.90 5.18
N THR A 43 12.03 2.09 5.41
CA THR A 43 12.58 2.97 4.37
C THR A 43 13.59 2.28 3.45
N ASN A 44 14.46 1.42 4.00
CA ASN A 44 15.39 0.59 3.22
C ASN A 44 14.70 -0.43 2.30
N PHE A 45 13.53 -0.92 2.70
CA PHE A 45 12.69 -1.81 1.90
C PHE A 45 11.94 -1.03 0.83
N VAL A 46 11.37 0.14 1.15
CA VAL A 46 10.76 1.06 0.17
C VAL A 46 11.76 1.35 -0.94
N LYS A 47 12.96 1.80 -0.58
CA LYS A 47 14.06 2.06 -1.52
C LYS A 47 14.39 0.88 -2.42
N PHE A 48 14.45 -0.33 -1.84
CA PHE A 48 14.77 -1.53 -2.59
C PHE A 48 13.62 -1.96 -3.51
N LEU A 49 12.38 -1.92 -3.04
CA LEU A 49 11.19 -2.26 -3.82
C LEU A 49 11.00 -1.30 -5.00
N SER A 50 11.14 0.00 -4.77
CA SER A 50 11.10 1.01 -5.84
C SER A 50 12.15 0.73 -6.93
N LYS A 51 13.38 0.37 -6.52
CA LYS A 51 14.44 -0.04 -7.47
C LYS A 51 14.17 -1.37 -8.16
N ALA A 52 13.40 -2.25 -7.54
CA ALA A 52 13.02 -3.55 -8.09
C ALA A 52 11.79 -3.48 -9.01
N GLY A 53 11.28 -2.27 -9.31
CA GLY A 53 10.13 -2.08 -10.20
C GLY A 53 8.77 -2.28 -9.51
N ALA A 54 8.70 -2.08 -8.19
CA ALA A 54 7.43 -2.00 -7.50
C ALA A 54 6.60 -0.84 -8.05
N ASP A 55 5.33 -1.09 -8.37
CA ASP A 55 4.41 -0.08 -8.87
C ASP A 55 3.84 0.73 -7.69
N PRO A 56 4.16 2.04 -7.57
CA PRO A 56 3.66 2.88 -6.50
C PRO A 56 2.23 3.37 -6.73
N ASN A 57 1.60 3.02 -7.86
CA ASN A 57 0.23 3.40 -8.19
C ASN A 57 -0.80 2.35 -7.77
N ILE A 58 -0.37 1.26 -7.10
CA ILE A 58 -1.28 0.26 -6.55
C ILE A 58 -1.68 0.70 -5.13
N PRO A 59 -2.96 1.04 -4.88
CA PRO A 59 -3.41 1.52 -3.59
C PRO A 59 -3.55 0.39 -2.55
N ASP A 60 -3.71 0.79 -1.29
CA ASP A 60 -4.16 -0.09 -0.22
C ASP A 60 -5.67 -0.40 -0.32
N ALA A 61 -6.19 -1.18 0.63
CA ALA A 61 -7.61 -1.53 0.67
C ALA A 61 -8.54 -0.31 0.84
N TYR A 62 -8.02 0.82 1.33
CA TYR A 62 -8.77 2.06 1.53
C TYR A 62 -8.60 3.04 0.36
N GLY A 63 -7.92 2.65 -0.71
CA GLY A 63 -7.66 3.50 -1.87
C GLY A 63 -6.48 4.45 -1.70
N ASN A 64 -5.73 4.39 -0.59
CA ASN A 64 -4.56 5.24 -0.39
C ASN A 64 -3.36 4.67 -1.16
N LEU A 65 -2.68 5.52 -1.91
CA LEU A 65 -1.44 5.16 -2.55
C LEU A 65 -0.27 5.13 -1.54
N PRO A 66 0.78 4.32 -1.80
CA PRO A 66 2.01 4.30 -1.02
C PRO A 66 2.56 5.69 -0.66
N ILE A 67 2.52 6.65 -1.59
CA ILE A 67 3.00 8.03 -1.35
C ILE A 67 2.13 8.78 -0.34
N GLU A 68 0.82 8.56 -0.33
CA GLU A 68 -0.12 9.16 0.63
C GLU A 68 0.08 8.55 2.02
N LEU A 69 0.36 7.24 2.10
CA LEU A 69 0.70 6.56 3.36
C LEU A 69 2.01 7.09 3.95
N ALA A 70 3.03 7.29 3.13
CA ALA A 70 4.30 7.90 3.55
C ALA A 70 4.09 9.34 4.05
N ALA A 71 3.28 10.13 3.34
CA ALA A 71 2.94 11.50 3.72
C ALA A 71 2.13 11.58 5.03
N LYS A 72 1.14 10.68 5.23
CA LYS A 72 0.37 10.56 6.48
C LYS A 72 1.24 10.25 7.70
N ARG A 73 2.37 9.58 7.47
CA ARG A 73 3.35 9.23 8.50
C ARG A 73 4.47 10.28 8.66
N ASP A 74 4.36 11.41 7.96
CA ASP A 74 5.36 12.50 7.95
C ASP A 74 6.76 11.99 7.55
N CYS A 75 6.83 10.99 6.67
CA CYS A 75 8.08 10.39 6.23
C CYS A 75 8.53 11.00 4.88
N MET A 76 9.22 12.14 4.97
CA MET A 76 9.66 12.90 3.79
C MET A 76 10.54 12.09 2.83
N GLU A 77 11.48 11.30 3.37
CA GLU A 77 12.38 10.45 2.55
C GLU A 77 11.59 9.45 1.70
N GLU A 78 10.53 8.84 2.24
CA GLU A 78 9.69 7.90 1.49
C GLU A 78 8.85 8.62 0.43
N VAL A 79 8.35 9.82 0.71
CA VAL A 79 7.64 10.65 -0.28
C VAL A 79 8.56 11.04 -1.43
N GLU A 80 9.77 11.49 -1.14
CA GLU A 80 10.78 11.86 -2.15
C GLU A 80 11.15 10.68 -3.05
N MET A 81 11.31 9.48 -2.48
CA MET A 81 11.62 8.28 -3.26
C MET A 81 10.48 7.87 -4.20
N LEU A 82 9.22 8.08 -3.79
CA LEU A 82 8.04 7.64 -4.52
C LEU A 82 7.52 8.69 -5.50
N PHE A 83 7.73 9.97 -5.24
CA PHE A 83 7.28 11.09 -6.07
C PHE A 83 7.59 10.93 -7.57
N PRO A 84 8.84 10.66 -8.00
CA PRO A 84 9.15 10.54 -9.43
C PRO A 84 8.57 9.28 -10.09
N LEU A 85 8.10 8.31 -9.29
CA LEU A 85 7.56 7.03 -9.77
C LEU A 85 6.03 6.99 -9.77
N THR A 86 5.39 7.95 -9.10
CA THR A 86 3.95 7.98 -8.88
C THR A 86 3.27 8.94 -9.84
N SER A 87 2.15 8.52 -10.42
CA SER A 87 1.34 9.38 -11.27
C SER A 87 0.63 10.45 -10.44
N PRO A 88 0.44 11.66 -10.97
CA PRO A 88 -0.29 12.72 -10.27
C PRO A 88 -1.68 12.26 -9.82
N ILE A 89 -1.98 12.48 -8.54
CA ILE A 89 -3.27 12.12 -7.94
C ILE A 89 -4.23 13.30 -8.15
N PRO A 90 -5.37 13.12 -8.84
CA PRO A 90 -6.28 14.22 -9.15
C PRO A 90 -6.87 14.96 -7.94
N THR A 91 -6.93 14.30 -6.77
CA THR A 91 -7.41 14.89 -5.51
C THR A 91 -6.42 15.86 -4.88
N ILE A 92 -5.16 15.85 -5.31
CA ILE A 92 -4.09 16.71 -4.79
C ILE A 92 -3.85 17.85 -5.80
N PRO A 93 -4.39 19.06 -5.55
CA PRO A 93 -4.33 20.16 -6.51
C PRO A 93 -2.91 20.70 -6.72
N ASN A 94 -2.04 20.60 -5.71
CA ASN A 94 -0.63 20.94 -5.81
C ASN A 94 0.21 19.66 -5.82
N TRP A 95 0.55 19.16 -7.02
CA TRP A 95 1.39 17.98 -7.19
C TRP A 95 2.88 18.30 -6.98
N SER A 96 3.24 18.51 -5.71
CA SER A 96 4.61 18.68 -5.22
C SER A 96 4.77 17.92 -3.90
N ILE A 97 6.00 17.66 -3.48
CA ILE A 97 6.27 16.99 -2.20
C ILE A 97 5.57 17.73 -1.05
N ASP A 98 5.68 19.06 -1.00
CA ASP A 98 5.02 19.90 0.00
C ASP A 98 3.49 19.84 -0.10
N GLY A 99 2.95 19.84 -1.33
CA GLY A 99 1.52 19.75 -1.58
C GLY A 99 0.92 18.41 -1.13
N ILE A 100 1.61 17.30 -1.39
CA ILE A 100 1.22 15.96 -0.94
C ILE A 100 1.26 15.87 0.59
N ILE A 101 2.34 16.35 1.22
CA ILE A 101 2.47 16.35 2.69
C ILE A 101 1.38 17.22 3.33
N SER A 102 1.13 18.41 2.78
CA SER A 102 0.10 19.32 3.27
C SER A 102 -1.31 18.72 3.13
N HIS A 103 -1.59 18.09 1.99
CA HIS A 103 -2.85 17.38 1.75
C HIS A 103 -3.03 16.22 2.74
N ALA A 104 -2.00 15.40 2.95
CA ALA A 104 -2.05 14.30 3.90
C ALA A 104 -2.31 14.78 5.34
N LYS A 105 -1.70 15.90 5.77
CA LYS A 105 -1.97 16.52 7.07
C LYS A 105 -3.43 16.96 7.19
N PHE A 106 -3.97 17.60 6.15
CA PHE A 106 -5.38 17.99 6.11
C PHE A 106 -6.35 16.80 6.13
N GLU A 107 -6.10 15.77 5.32
CA GLU A 107 -6.93 14.56 5.29
C GLU A 107 -6.85 13.77 6.61
N SER A 108 -5.68 13.70 7.24
CA SER A 108 -5.53 13.03 8.54
C SER A 108 -6.27 13.75 9.68
N ALA A 109 -6.53 15.06 9.54
CA ALA A 109 -7.30 15.84 10.50
C ALA A 109 -8.82 15.65 10.36
N LYS A 110 -9.29 15.11 9.22
CA LYS A 110 -10.70 14.77 9.07
C LYS A 110 -11.01 13.50 9.87
N PRO A 111 -12.15 13.44 10.59
CA PRO A 111 -12.62 12.16 11.10
C PRO A 111 -12.81 11.21 9.91
N LEU A 112 -12.17 10.05 9.96
CA LEU A 112 -12.28 9.01 8.93
C LEU A 112 -13.77 8.79 8.62
N ASP A 113 -14.19 9.11 7.39
CA ASP A 113 -15.61 9.06 7.03
C ASP A 113 -16.11 7.63 7.18
N ARG A 114 -17.02 7.42 8.15
CA ARG A 114 -17.64 6.11 8.39
C ARG A 114 -18.26 5.56 7.10
N ARG A 115 -18.72 6.41 6.20
CA ARG A 115 -19.31 5.98 4.91
C ARG A 115 -18.27 5.35 4.00
N GLN A 116 -17.07 5.93 3.90
CA GLN A 116 -15.96 5.32 3.15
C GLN A 116 -15.57 3.99 3.76
N LEU A 117 -15.41 3.92 5.09
CA LEU A 117 -15.09 2.65 5.77
C LEU A 117 -16.12 1.55 5.49
N GLU A 118 -17.42 1.86 5.56
CA GLU A 118 -18.48 0.89 5.29
C GLU A 118 -18.56 0.50 3.81
N GLN A 119 -18.33 1.43 2.88
CA GLN A 119 -18.24 1.11 1.45
C GLN A 119 -17.03 0.23 1.12
N THR A 120 -15.88 0.49 1.76
CA THR A 120 -14.68 -0.34 1.65
C THR A 120 -14.92 -1.73 2.22
N LYS A 121 -15.55 -1.84 3.40
CA LYS A 121 -15.93 -3.14 3.97
C LYS A 121 -16.90 -3.90 3.07
N ALA A 122 -17.90 -3.21 2.51
CA ALA A 122 -18.87 -3.82 1.61
C ALA A 122 -18.24 -4.33 0.31
N THR A 123 -17.31 -3.58 -0.28
CA THR A 123 -16.57 -3.98 -1.48
C THR A 123 -15.59 -5.12 -1.19
N LEU A 124 -14.88 -5.09 -0.06
CA LEU A 124 -14.05 -6.19 0.43
C LEU A 124 -14.87 -7.47 0.64
N LYS A 125 -16.05 -7.34 1.24
CA LYS A 125 -16.99 -8.46 1.44
C LYS A 125 -17.50 -9.02 0.11
N ALA A 126 -17.94 -8.16 -0.82
CA ALA A 126 -18.38 -8.60 -2.14
C ALA A 126 -17.27 -9.31 -2.92
N HIS A 127 -16.03 -8.84 -2.79
CA HIS A 127 -14.87 -9.50 -3.38
C HIS A 127 -14.56 -10.85 -2.69
N ALA A 128 -14.68 -10.92 -1.37
CA ALA A 128 -14.56 -12.17 -0.62
C ALA A 128 -15.64 -13.19 -1.05
N ASP A 129 -16.88 -12.75 -1.20
CA ASP A 129 -18.01 -13.56 -1.67
C ASP A 129 -17.74 -14.10 -3.09
N HIS A 130 -17.18 -13.28 -3.98
CA HIS A 130 -16.77 -13.69 -5.32
C HIS A 130 -15.66 -14.75 -5.30
N LEU A 131 -14.60 -14.55 -4.50
CA LEU A 131 -13.52 -15.52 -4.35
C LEU A 131 -13.98 -16.83 -3.70
N PHE A 132 -14.95 -16.75 -2.79
CA PHE A 132 -15.60 -17.91 -2.20
C PHE A 132 -16.34 -18.72 -3.26
N SER A 133 -17.05 -18.05 -4.19
CA SER A 133 -17.69 -18.69 -5.35
C SER A 133 -16.69 -19.41 -6.26
N LEU A 134 -15.48 -18.88 -6.41
CA LEU A 134 -14.38 -19.49 -7.17
C LEU A 134 -13.67 -20.64 -6.43
N LYS A 135 -14.14 -21.04 -5.25
CA LYS A 135 -13.54 -22.06 -4.37
C LYS A 135 -12.11 -21.72 -3.88
N ASP A 136 -11.69 -20.46 -3.98
CA ASP A 136 -10.42 -20.00 -3.39
C ASP A 136 -10.61 -19.59 -1.92
N TYR A 137 -10.93 -20.60 -1.11
CA TYR A 137 -11.32 -20.42 0.30
C TYR A 137 -10.21 -19.82 1.17
N LYS A 138 -8.94 -20.04 0.78
CA LYS A 138 -7.77 -19.52 1.52
C LYS A 138 -7.65 -18.01 1.39
N VAL A 139 -8.01 -17.46 0.23
CA VAL A 139 -8.01 -16.01 -0.01
C VAL A 139 -9.30 -15.38 0.51
N ALA A 140 -10.45 -16.04 0.31
CA ALA A 140 -11.74 -15.58 0.82
C ALA A 140 -11.79 -15.44 2.36
N SER A 141 -11.28 -16.42 3.10
CA SER A 141 -11.25 -16.39 4.58
C SER A 141 -10.48 -15.20 5.14
N LYS A 142 -9.42 -14.75 4.46
CA LYS A 142 -8.64 -13.57 4.88
C LYS A 142 -9.37 -12.26 4.59
N ALA A 143 -10.16 -12.21 3.53
CA ALA A 143 -10.93 -11.03 3.18
C ALA A 143 -12.12 -10.79 4.13
N TYR A 144 -12.64 -11.82 4.79
CA TYR A 144 -13.66 -11.70 5.85
C TYR A 144 -13.10 -11.27 7.23
N GLY A 145 -11.79 -11.29 7.44
CA GLY A 145 -11.16 -11.10 8.76
C GLY A 145 -10.81 -9.66 9.15
N VAL A 146 -11.32 -8.64 8.45
CA VAL A 146 -11.03 -7.21 8.66
C VAL A 146 -12.20 -6.48 9.30
#